data_AF-A0A497ZSD5-F1
#
_entry.id   AF-A0A497ZSD5-F1
#
_cell.length_a   1.000
_cell.length_b   1.000
_cell.length_c   1.000
_cell.angle_alpha   90.00
_cell.angle_beta   90.00
_cell.angle_gamma   90.00
#
_symmetry.space_group_name_H-M   'P 1'
#
loop_
_entity.id
_entity.type
_entity.pdbx_description
1 polymer ?
#
loop_
_entity_poly.entity_id
_entity_poly.type
_entity_poly.pdbx_seq_one_letter_code
_entity_poly.pdbx_strand_id
1 'polypeptide(L)'
;MSAAPPRGEPATLSPIRLKTNVFDTLAAPLGAGSEQELARLLDMDRTTLYRIRRGMVTPTLTVAMRMADRLNTTVDELFEVAA
;
A
#
# COMPACT_ATOMS: atom_id res chain seq x y z
N MET A 1 -0.75 -28.13 -32.44
CA MET A 1 -1.81 -27.69 -31.51
C MET A 1 -1.12 -27.05 -30.32
N SER A 2 -1.01 -25.73 -30.27
CA SER A 2 -0.36 -25.02 -29.15
C SER A 2 -1.37 -24.84 -28.02
N ALA A 3 -1.14 -25.53 -26.90
CA ALA A 3 -1.87 -25.27 -25.67
C ALA A 3 -1.42 -23.92 -25.10
N ALA A 4 -2.36 -22.99 -24.93
CA ALA A 4 -2.13 -21.76 -24.19
C ALA A 4 -1.79 -22.10 -22.72
N PRO A 5 -0.89 -21.36 -22.05
CA PRO A 5 -0.62 -21.59 -20.64
C PRO A 5 -1.91 -21.38 -19.83
N PRO A 6 -2.09 -22.10 -18.71
CA PRO A 6 -3.22 -21.87 -17.82
C PRO A 6 -3.17 -20.41 -17.37
N ARG A 7 -4.26 -19.66 -17.64
CA ARG A 7 -4.46 -18.35 -17.02
C ARG A 7 -4.46 -18.60 -15.53
N GLY A 8 -3.40 -18.20 -14.83
CA GLY A 8 -3.36 -18.24 -13.39
C GLY A 8 -4.64 -17.57 -12.88
N GLU A 9 -5.43 -18.32 -12.13
CA GLU A 9 -6.54 -17.75 -11.38
C GLU A 9 -5.97 -16.59 -10.56
N PRO A 10 -6.61 -15.41 -10.54
CA PRO A 10 -6.18 -14.37 -9.63
C PRO A 10 -6.26 -14.98 -8.24
N ALA A 11 -5.10 -15.21 -7.60
CA ALA A 11 -5.05 -15.59 -6.21
C ALA A 11 -6.03 -14.65 -5.49
N THR A 12 -7.02 -15.20 -4.80
CA THR A 12 -7.93 -14.43 -3.97
C THR A 12 -7.10 -13.85 -2.84
N LEU A 13 -6.40 -12.76 -3.12
CA LEU A 13 -5.60 -12.02 -2.16
C LEU A 13 -6.61 -11.51 -1.15
N SER A 14 -6.51 -12.02 0.08
CA SER A 14 -7.27 -11.46 1.20
C SER A 14 -7.02 -9.95 1.21
N PRO A 15 -8.08 -9.12 1.25
CA PRO A 15 -7.91 -7.69 1.15
C PRO A 15 -6.99 -7.21 2.28
N ILE A 16 -5.90 -6.52 1.93
CA ILE A 16 -5.00 -5.93 2.94
C ILE A 16 -5.46 -4.51 3.28
N ARG A 17 -5.23 -4.10 4.52
CA ARG A 17 -5.53 -2.77 5.04
C ARG A 17 -4.25 -2.12 5.57
N LEU A 18 -4.10 -0.82 5.33
CA LEU A 18 -2.99 -0.03 5.87
C LEU A 18 -3.17 0.18 7.37
N LYS A 19 -2.15 -0.12 8.17
CA LYS A 19 -2.11 0.27 9.59
C LYS A 19 -1.78 1.76 9.69
N THR A 20 -2.79 2.63 9.66
CA THR A 20 -2.60 4.09 9.59
C THR A 20 -1.73 4.65 10.72
N ASN A 21 -1.85 4.12 11.94
CA ASN A 21 -1.01 4.57 13.06
C ASN A 21 0.47 4.24 12.85
N VAL A 22 0.78 3.06 12.30
CA VAL A 22 2.16 2.65 11.98
C VAL A 22 2.70 3.51 10.85
N PHE A 23 1.91 3.68 9.80
CA PHE A 23 2.23 4.55 8.68
C PHE A 23 2.56 5.98 9.13
N ASP A 24 1.70 6.59 9.96
CA ASP A 24 1.90 7.97 10.45
C ASP A 24 3.15 8.08 11.33
N THR A 25 3.40 7.07 12.17
CA THR A 25 4.59 7.01 13.02
C THR A 25 5.87 6.94 12.19
N LEU A 26 5.88 6.16 11.11
CA LEU A 26 7.03 6.01 10.22
C LEU A 26 7.23 7.24 9.31
N ALA A 27 6.15 7.92 8.94
CA ALA A 27 6.21 9.09 8.07
C ALA A 27 6.55 10.40 8.82
N ALA A 28 6.20 10.51 10.11
CA ALA A 28 6.50 11.66 10.94
C ALA A 28 7.99 12.09 10.94
N PRO A 29 8.98 11.19 11.16
CA PRO A 29 10.40 11.58 11.12
C PRO A 29 10.90 11.97 9.73
N LEU A 30 10.15 11.66 8.66
CA LEU A 30 10.46 12.04 7.28
C LEU A 30 9.95 13.43 6.91
N GLY A 31 9.36 14.16 7.87
CA GLY A 31 8.89 15.54 7.70
C GLY A 31 7.58 15.66 6.92
N ALA A 32 6.84 14.55 6.72
CA ALA A 32 5.58 14.56 6.00
C ALA A 32 4.40 14.71 6.98
N GLY A 33 4.00 15.96 7.26
CA GLY A 33 2.93 16.28 8.21
C GLY A 33 1.55 16.44 7.57
N SER A 34 1.48 16.70 6.26
CA SER A 34 0.24 16.85 5.50
C SER A 34 0.01 15.70 4.52
N GLU A 35 -1.26 15.47 4.13
CA GLU A 35 -1.60 14.45 3.12
C GLU A 35 -0.86 14.65 1.79
N GLN A 36 -0.61 15.90 1.41
CA GLN A 36 0.08 16.23 0.17
C GLN A 36 1.56 15.89 0.25
N GLU A 37 2.21 16.11 1.40
CA GLU A 37 3.60 15.73 1.62
C GLU A 37 3.75 14.21 1.69
N LEU A 38 2.81 13.53 2.35
CA LEU A 38 2.79 12.06 2.39
C LEU A 38 2.63 11.47 0.98
N ALA A 39 1.75 12.04 0.16
CA ALA A 39 1.58 11.59 -1.22
C ALA A 39 2.85 11.78 -2.06
N ARG A 40 3.55 12.92 -1.88
CA ARG A 40 4.84 13.19 -2.54
C ARG A 40 5.95 12.25 -2.05
N LEU A 41 6.02 11.98 -0.75
CA LEU A 41 6.99 11.06 -0.15
C LEU A 41 6.91 9.67 -0.79
N LEU A 42 5.68 9.20 -1.04
CA LEU A 42 5.41 7.89 -1.61
C LEU A 42 5.36 7.87 -3.15
N ASP A 43 5.58 9.02 -3.81
CA ASP A 43 5.46 9.17 -5.26
C ASP A 43 4.11 8.64 -5.78
N MET A 44 3.01 9.13 -5.21
CA MET A 44 1.65 8.75 -5.61
C MET A 44 0.67 9.93 -5.54
N ASP A 45 -0.48 9.76 -6.20
CA ASP A 45 -1.56 10.74 -6.14
C ASP A 45 -2.19 10.83 -4.72
N ARG A 46 -2.53 12.05 -4.30
CA ARG A 46 -3.12 12.33 -2.98
C ARG A 46 -4.45 11.61 -2.79
N THR A 47 -5.29 11.55 -3.82
CA THR A 47 -6.60 10.88 -3.75
C THR A 47 -6.43 9.38 -3.60
N THR A 48 -5.43 8.82 -4.28
CA THR A 48 -5.06 7.40 -4.15
C THR A 48 -4.61 7.08 -2.72
N LEU A 49 -3.69 7.88 -2.17
CA LEU A 49 -3.25 7.74 -0.78
C LEU A 49 -4.44 7.86 0.21
N TYR A 50 -5.30 8.86 0.01
CA TYR A 50 -6.49 9.06 0.83
C TYR A 50 -7.41 7.83 0.84
N ARG A 51 -7.70 7.26 -0.34
CA ARG A 51 -8.54 6.06 -0.48
C ARG A 51 -7.92 4.83 0.19
N ILE A 52 -6.61 4.64 0.06
CA ILE A 52 -5.88 3.55 0.72
C ILE A 52 -5.95 3.71 2.25
N ARG A 53 -5.65 4.90 2.77
CA ARG A 53 -5.69 5.20 4.22
C ARG A 53 -7.07 4.99 4.82
N ARG A 54 -8.13 5.27 4.06
CA ARG A 54 -9.53 5.07 4.50
C ARG A 54 -10.02 3.63 4.31
N GLY A 55 -9.20 2.72 3.79
CA GLY A 55 -9.59 1.35 3.47
C GLY A 55 -10.62 1.24 2.36
N MET A 56 -10.77 2.29 1.53
CA MET A 56 -11.72 2.30 0.41
C MET A 56 -11.20 1.51 -0.80
N VAL A 57 -9.88 1.37 -0.91
CA VAL A 57 -9.19 0.64 -1.98
C VAL A 57 -8.06 -0.16 -1.36
N THR A 58 -7.96 -1.43 -1.77
CA THR A 58 -6.81 -2.28 -1.48
C THR A 58 -5.68 -1.95 -2.47
N PRO A 59 -4.48 -1.55 -2.00
CA PRO A 59 -3.36 -1.29 -2.90
C PRO A 59 -2.92 -2.59 -3.58
N THR A 60 -2.40 -2.47 -4.80
CA THR A 60 -1.72 -3.60 -5.44
C THR A 60 -0.44 -3.94 -4.68
N LEU A 61 0.06 -5.17 -4.84
CA LEU A 61 1.32 -5.59 -4.20
C LEU A 61 2.48 -4.63 -4.52
N THR A 62 2.59 -4.17 -5.77
CA THR A 62 3.61 -3.21 -6.19
C THR A 62 3.50 -1.88 -5.42
N VAL A 63 2.28 -1.38 -5.19
CA VAL A 63 2.06 -0.15 -4.40
C VAL A 63 2.42 -0.40 -2.94
N ALA A 64 1.98 -1.52 -2.35
CA ALA A 64 2.31 -1.86 -0.97
C ALA A 64 3.82 -1.99 -0.74
N MET A 65 4.54 -2.66 -1.64
CA MET A 65 6.01 -2.78 -1.59
C MET A 65 6.69 -1.42 -1.71
N ARG A 66 6.23 -0.55 -2.62
CA ARG A 66 6.78 0.81 -2.75
C ARG A 66 6.57 1.62 -1.47
N MET A 67 5.40 1.52 -0.85
CA MET A 67 5.11 2.23 0.40
C MET A 67 6.04 1.75 1.53
N ALA A 68 6.25 0.44 1.64
CA ALA A 68 7.16 -0.13 2.62
C ALA A 68 8.61 0.31 2.40
N ASP A 69 9.09 0.28 1.15
CA ASP A 69 10.43 0.74 0.76
C ASP A 69 10.66 2.21 1.12
N ARG A 70 9.73 3.11 0.76
CA ARG A 70 9.84 4.55 1.04
C ARG A 70 9.80 4.91 2.52
N LEU A 71 9.18 4.06 3.33
CA LEU A 71 9.10 4.21 4.78
C LEU A 71 10.14 3.37 5.53
N ASN A 72 11.04 2.71 4.79
CA ASN A 72 12.09 1.85 5.33
C ASN A 72 11.54 0.78 6.32
N THR A 73 10.47 0.09 5.91
CA THR A 73 9.77 -0.96 6.68
C THR A 73 9.42 -2.14 5.76
N THR A 74 8.68 -3.13 6.26
CA THR A 74 8.16 -4.26 5.49
C THR A 74 6.66 -4.14 5.20
N VAL A 75 6.18 -4.87 4.19
CA VAL A 75 4.73 -4.92 3.86
C VAL A 75 3.92 -5.48 5.04
N ASP A 76 4.44 -6.50 5.73
CA ASP A 76 3.77 -7.16 6.85
C ASP A 76 3.67 -6.26 8.09
N GLU A 77 4.66 -5.39 8.30
CA GLU A 77 4.62 -4.38 9.35
C GLU A 77 3.61 -3.28 9.00
N LEU A 78 3.61 -2.82 7.75
CA LEU A 78 2.80 -1.69 7.30
C LEU A 78 1.32 -2.03 7.05
N PHE A 79 1.02 -3.26 6.66
CA PHE A 79 -0.32 -3.73 6.33
C PHE A 79 -0.77 -4.88 7.23
N GLU A 80 -2.08 -5.07 7.33
CA GLU A 80 -2.72 -6.21 7.98
C GLU A 80 -3.75 -6.84 7.05
N VAL A 81 -4.06 -8.12 7.27
CA VAL A 81 -5.17 -8.78 6.58
C VAL A 81 -6.48 -8.19 7.11
N ALA A 82 -7.29 -7.61 6.23
CA ALA A 82 -8.63 -7.17 6.58
C ALA A 82 -9.51 -8.41 6.76
N ALA A 83 -10.04 -8.58 7.97
CA ALA A 83 -11.04 -9.58 8.31
C ALA A 83 -12.41 -9.26 7.69
#